data_AF-A0A2X2VXK5-F1
#
_entry.id   AF-A0A2X2VXK5-F1
#
_cell.length_a   1.000
_cell.length_b   1.000
_cell.length_c   1.000
_cell.angle_alpha   90.00
_cell.angle_beta   90.00
_cell.angle_gamma   90.00
#
_symmetry.space_group_name_H-M   'P 1'
#
loop_
_entity.id
_entity.type
_entity.pdbx_description
1 polymer ?
#
loop_
_entity_poly.entity_id
_entity_poly.type
_entity_poly.pdbx_seq_one_letter_code
_entity_poly.pdbx_strand_id
1 'polypeptide(L)'
;MNILFCNIAWMKYYNGVTKEDKPINGGSYVDENGYAYECFNFRDYNGKCYGFVEMKGDMALELHYKDVKKHQSFIKDVLVIWVATNDKNETRIVGWYKNATVYRQEQCIQSFVDKEWDLFYRIEALAKDCYLVPEEQRTFPIQRAAQTGKGTGMGRSSIWYGDSEFAKTKLIPKIIEYIDNYNGKLANVVFTDEMLSKVIENKKISNDFEKLLDEGIKHFNEEDYKLALKFFNTARLIEETPDVLFCIADTLLALNCFDKSIPIFQKVINIEGDNTDTIQGLILCYDGIANREKTIEYCSRIVSLLESDDSEEAMEDKFYYSCTIFDIYVFLGDEKNARAIINEIQKYVNDDEAKIVVENMKNIIKENFEL
;
A
#
# COMPACT_ATOMS: atom_id res chain seq x y z
N MET A 1 1.71 -12.26 -26.07
CA MET A 1 1.36 -12.09 -24.65
C MET A 1 2.65 -12.19 -23.85
N ASN A 2 2.94 -11.22 -23.00
CA ASN A 2 4.07 -11.26 -22.07
C ASN A 2 3.61 -11.93 -20.78
N ILE A 3 4.44 -12.82 -20.21
CA ILE A 3 4.14 -13.53 -18.98
C ILE A 3 5.35 -13.56 -18.07
N LEU A 4 5.14 -13.42 -16.77
CA LEU A 4 6.16 -13.47 -15.74
C LEU A 4 5.68 -14.36 -14.59
N PHE A 5 6.54 -15.24 -14.10
CA PHE A 5 6.27 -16.03 -12.91
C PHE A 5 7.10 -15.51 -11.74
N CYS A 6 6.44 -15.26 -10.62
CA CYS A 6 7.04 -14.74 -9.39
C CYS A 6 6.79 -15.73 -8.26
N ASN A 7 7.86 -16.30 -7.72
CA ASN A 7 7.83 -17.20 -6.58
C ASN A 7 8.00 -16.39 -5.29
N ILE A 8 6.98 -16.44 -4.44
CA ILE A 8 6.89 -15.74 -3.16
C ILE A 8 6.62 -16.76 -2.02
N ALA A 9 6.67 -16.31 -0.78
CA ALA A 9 6.23 -17.08 0.37
C ALA A 9 4.75 -17.47 0.25
N TRP A 10 4.39 -18.63 0.80
CA TRP A 10 3.01 -19.06 0.90
C TRP A 10 2.31 -18.33 2.04
N MET A 11 1.23 -17.61 1.69
CA MET A 11 0.31 -16.94 2.62
C MET A 11 -1.13 -17.12 2.13
N LYS A 12 -2.11 -16.96 3.00
CA LYS A 12 -3.54 -17.10 2.69
C LYS A 12 -4.10 -15.84 2.04
N TYR A 13 -3.78 -14.67 2.58
CA TYR A 13 -4.45 -13.41 2.25
C TYR A 13 -3.55 -12.38 1.59
N TYR A 14 -2.24 -12.42 1.83
CA TYR A 14 -1.29 -11.42 1.31
C TYR A 14 -1.79 -9.97 1.55
N ASN A 15 -2.28 -9.74 2.76
CA ASN A 15 -2.76 -8.44 3.23
C ASN A 15 -2.15 -8.05 4.59
N GLY A 16 -0.91 -8.46 4.84
CA GLY A 16 -0.18 -8.32 6.10
C GLY A 16 0.04 -9.62 6.84
N VAL A 17 1.01 -9.61 7.75
CA VAL A 17 1.33 -10.76 8.60
C VAL A 17 0.42 -10.73 9.84
N THR A 18 -0.27 -11.84 10.09
CA THR A 18 -1.09 -12.03 11.29
C THR A 18 -0.67 -13.31 12.01
N LYS A 19 -1.28 -13.60 13.18
CA LYS A 19 -1.00 -14.87 13.87
C LYS A 19 -1.48 -16.08 13.05
N GLU A 20 -2.54 -15.89 12.27
CA GLU A 20 -3.24 -16.90 11.48
C GLU A 20 -2.73 -17.03 10.04
N ASP A 21 -2.00 -16.03 9.56
CA ASP A 21 -1.42 -15.95 8.22
C ASP A 21 0.03 -15.46 8.25
N LYS A 22 0.94 -16.40 8.52
CA LYS A 22 2.39 -16.17 8.50
C LYS A 22 2.98 -16.69 7.20
N PRO A 23 4.00 -16.02 6.65
CA PRO A 23 4.69 -16.48 5.45
C PRO A 23 5.40 -17.83 5.69
N ILE A 24 5.28 -18.75 4.73
CA ILE A 24 5.92 -20.06 4.73
C ILE A 24 6.82 -20.18 3.49
N ASN A 25 8.04 -20.71 3.64
CA ASN A 25 9.01 -20.90 2.55
C ASN A 25 9.41 -19.58 1.83
N GLY A 26 9.54 -18.48 2.57
CA GLY A 26 9.92 -17.15 2.05
C GLY A 26 11.43 -16.87 1.99
N GLY A 27 12.27 -17.84 2.33
CA GLY A 27 13.73 -17.66 2.41
C GLY A 27 14.22 -17.25 3.79
N SER A 28 15.55 -17.12 3.95
CA SER A 28 16.18 -16.96 5.26
C SER A 28 15.78 -15.67 5.98
N TYR A 29 15.51 -14.59 5.25
CA TYR A 29 15.07 -13.34 5.85
C TYR A 29 13.72 -13.49 6.56
N VAL A 30 12.78 -14.21 5.92
CA VAL A 30 11.47 -14.50 6.50
C VAL A 30 11.60 -15.44 7.71
N ASP A 31 12.48 -16.43 7.62
CA ASP A 31 12.76 -17.35 8.72
C ASP A 31 13.36 -16.63 9.95
N GLU A 32 14.14 -15.57 9.73
CA GLU A 32 14.81 -14.79 10.77
C GLU A 32 13.93 -13.67 11.35
N ASN A 33 13.16 -12.97 10.51
CA ASN A 33 12.44 -11.74 10.90
C ASN A 33 10.92 -11.93 11.02
N GLY A 34 10.36 -13.04 10.54
CA GLY A 34 8.92 -13.30 10.56
C GLY A 34 8.08 -12.36 9.69
N TYR A 35 8.73 -11.54 8.86
CA TYR A 35 8.13 -10.54 7.98
C TYR A 35 8.63 -10.72 6.54
N ALA A 36 7.74 -10.52 5.58
CA ALA A 36 8.06 -10.56 4.16
C ALA A 36 7.38 -9.38 3.46
N TYR A 37 8.12 -8.59 2.68
CA TYR A 37 7.55 -7.44 1.95
C TYR A 37 6.43 -7.85 0.96
N GLU A 38 6.49 -9.07 0.45
CA GLU A 38 5.43 -9.66 -0.38
C GLU A 38 4.11 -9.94 0.35
N CYS A 39 4.06 -9.78 1.68
CA CYS A 39 2.84 -9.97 2.47
C CYS A 39 1.73 -8.99 2.12
N PHE A 40 1.97 -7.96 1.32
CA PHE A 40 0.96 -7.01 0.83
C PHE A 40 0.65 -7.15 -0.67
N ASN A 41 1.15 -8.20 -1.34
CA ASN A 41 0.98 -8.39 -2.79
C ASN A 41 -0.47 -8.49 -3.27
N PHE A 42 -1.49 -8.58 -2.42
CA PHE A 42 -2.89 -8.51 -2.88
C PHE A 42 -3.74 -7.53 -2.07
N ARG A 43 -3.08 -6.62 -1.34
CA ARG A 43 -3.73 -5.47 -0.71
C ARG A 43 -4.13 -4.47 -1.79
N ASP A 44 -5.40 -4.07 -1.78
CA ASP A 44 -5.87 -2.92 -2.55
C ASP A 44 -5.43 -1.64 -1.82
N TYR A 45 -4.48 -0.93 -2.43
CA TYR A 45 -3.94 0.33 -1.95
C TYR A 45 -4.34 1.42 -2.95
N ASN A 46 -5.41 2.14 -2.61
CA ASN A 46 -6.01 3.19 -3.42
C ASN A 46 -6.28 2.78 -4.88
N GLY A 47 -6.85 1.58 -5.08
CA GLY A 47 -7.24 1.06 -6.38
C GLY A 47 -6.14 0.30 -7.14
N LYS A 48 -4.97 0.09 -6.54
CA LYS A 48 -3.84 -0.65 -7.11
C LYS A 48 -3.31 -1.71 -6.15
N CYS A 49 -2.66 -2.73 -6.70
CA CYS A 49 -1.77 -3.61 -5.92
C CYS A 49 -0.32 -3.35 -6.33
N TYR A 50 0.55 -3.33 -5.33
CA TYR A 50 1.99 -3.16 -5.47
C TYR A 50 2.68 -4.48 -5.12
N GLY A 51 3.12 -5.19 -6.16
CA GLY A 51 3.72 -6.51 -6.06
C GLY A 51 5.22 -6.44 -5.81
N PHE A 52 5.64 -6.99 -4.68
CA PHE A 52 7.02 -7.24 -4.31
C PHE A 52 7.44 -8.68 -4.62
N VAL A 53 8.69 -8.86 -5.02
CA VAL A 53 9.32 -10.18 -5.17
C VAL A 53 10.81 -10.01 -4.94
N GLU A 54 11.36 -10.77 -4.00
CA GLU A 54 12.79 -10.68 -3.68
C GLU A 54 13.64 -11.17 -4.86
N MET A 55 14.53 -10.31 -5.35
CA MET A 55 15.57 -10.70 -6.29
C MET A 55 16.81 -9.84 -6.14
N LYS A 56 17.95 -10.37 -6.59
CA LYS A 56 19.20 -9.62 -6.69
C LYS A 56 19.33 -8.99 -8.07
N GLY A 57 19.57 -7.68 -8.10
CA GLY A 57 19.83 -6.92 -9.33
C GLY A 57 18.58 -6.55 -10.13
N ASP A 58 18.80 -6.35 -11.43
CA ASP A 58 17.80 -5.83 -12.37
C ASP A 58 17.14 -6.97 -13.15
N MET A 59 15.85 -6.82 -13.48
CA MET A 59 15.21 -7.73 -14.43
C MET A 59 15.78 -7.55 -15.83
N ALA A 60 16.19 -8.64 -16.45
CA ALA A 60 16.73 -8.66 -17.82
C ALA A 60 15.61 -8.68 -18.88
N LEU A 61 14.72 -7.68 -18.84
CA LEU A 61 13.48 -7.64 -19.64
C LEU A 61 13.75 -7.82 -21.15
N GLU A 62 14.82 -7.22 -21.67
CA GLU A 62 15.22 -7.27 -23.08
C GLU A 62 15.63 -8.66 -23.58
N LEU A 63 16.02 -9.56 -22.67
CA LEU A 63 16.41 -10.91 -23.04
C LEU A 63 15.20 -11.83 -23.24
N HIS A 64 14.06 -11.47 -22.67
CA HIS A 64 12.90 -12.37 -22.55
C HIS A 64 11.66 -11.86 -23.28
N TYR A 65 11.57 -10.55 -23.55
CA TYR A 65 10.42 -9.94 -24.20
C TYR A 65 10.81 -9.27 -25.51
N LYS A 66 9.96 -9.45 -26.53
CA LYS A 66 10.17 -8.84 -27.86
C LYS A 66 10.05 -7.32 -27.77
N ASP A 67 10.84 -6.64 -28.59
CA ASP A 67 10.81 -5.18 -28.76
C ASP A 67 11.15 -4.35 -27.51
N VAL A 68 11.73 -4.98 -26.48
CA VAL A 68 12.20 -4.30 -25.27
C VAL A 68 13.65 -3.86 -25.44
N LYS A 69 13.91 -2.58 -25.13
CA LYS A 69 15.27 -2.01 -25.21
C LYS A 69 16.08 -2.33 -23.95
N LYS A 70 17.40 -2.43 -24.09
CA LYS A 70 18.37 -2.77 -23.02
C LYS A 70 18.27 -1.90 -21.74
N HIS A 71 17.77 -0.68 -21.85
CA HIS A 71 17.61 0.25 -20.73
C HIS A 71 16.16 0.70 -20.52
N GLN A 72 15.20 -0.01 -21.12
CA GLN A 72 13.80 0.28 -20.87
C GLN A 72 13.46 -0.05 -19.41
N SER A 73 12.94 0.95 -18.68
CA SER A 73 12.71 0.88 -17.24
C SER A 73 11.56 -0.03 -16.85
N PHE A 74 10.56 -0.21 -17.73
CA PHE A 74 9.41 -1.06 -17.47
C PHE A 74 8.77 -1.57 -18.77
N ILE A 75 7.95 -2.61 -18.65
CA ILE A 75 7.04 -3.09 -19.69
C ILE A 75 5.61 -3.13 -19.15
N LYS A 76 4.64 -2.99 -20.04
CA LYS A 76 3.20 -3.06 -19.74
C LYS A 76 2.58 -4.33 -20.34
N ASP A 77 1.31 -4.56 -20.03
CA ASP A 77 0.50 -5.65 -20.58
C ASP A 77 1.10 -7.04 -20.30
N VAL A 78 1.62 -7.22 -19.08
CA VAL A 78 2.18 -8.49 -18.62
C VAL A 78 1.15 -9.24 -17.80
N LEU A 79 0.99 -10.53 -18.08
CA LEU A 79 0.32 -11.47 -17.18
C LEU A 79 1.34 -11.92 -16.13
N VAL A 80 1.19 -11.48 -14.88
CA VAL A 80 2.06 -11.90 -13.78
C VAL A 80 1.39 -13.04 -13.03
N ILE A 81 2.07 -14.18 -12.94
CA ILE A 81 1.62 -15.37 -12.23
C ILE A 81 2.39 -15.47 -10.91
N TRP A 82 1.67 -15.33 -9.81
CA TRP A 82 2.21 -15.53 -8.47
C TRP A 82 2.14 -17.00 -8.11
N VAL A 83 3.27 -17.55 -7.70
CA VAL A 83 3.39 -18.93 -7.25
C VAL A 83 4.02 -18.98 -5.88
N ALA A 84 3.67 -20.00 -5.10
CA ALA A 84 4.28 -20.22 -3.80
C ALA A 84 4.34 -21.71 -3.50
N THR A 85 5.24 -22.10 -2.60
CA THR A 85 5.42 -23.49 -2.16
C THR A 85 4.83 -23.65 -0.75
N ASN A 86 3.85 -24.54 -0.61
CA ASN A 86 3.20 -24.79 0.69
C ASN A 86 4.08 -25.60 1.65
N ASP A 87 3.58 -25.84 2.86
CA ASP A 87 4.18 -26.66 3.92
C ASP A 87 4.44 -28.13 3.52
N LYS A 88 3.71 -28.64 2.52
CA LYS A 88 3.88 -29.97 1.92
C LYS A 88 4.90 -29.98 0.78
N ASN A 89 5.64 -28.89 0.58
CA ASN A 89 6.63 -28.73 -0.48
C ASN A 89 6.03 -28.82 -1.90
N GLU A 90 4.80 -28.37 -2.05
CA GLU A 90 4.10 -28.34 -3.32
C GLU A 90 4.00 -26.90 -3.84
N THR A 91 4.57 -26.63 -5.02
CA THR A 91 4.45 -25.31 -5.65
C THR A 91 3.13 -25.23 -6.43
N ARG A 92 2.35 -24.17 -6.19
CA ARG A 92 1.07 -23.89 -6.83
C ARG A 92 0.98 -22.45 -7.29
N ILE A 93 0.09 -22.18 -8.25
CA ILE A 93 -0.36 -20.82 -8.52
C ILE A 93 -1.20 -20.35 -7.33
N VAL A 94 -0.84 -19.22 -6.73
CA VAL A 94 -1.60 -18.59 -5.65
C VAL A 94 -2.52 -17.49 -6.17
N GLY A 95 -2.15 -16.84 -7.27
CA GLY A 95 -2.90 -15.76 -7.86
C GLY A 95 -2.22 -15.20 -9.10
N TRP A 96 -2.80 -14.16 -9.68
CA TRP A 96 -2.25 -13.50 -10.87
C TRP A 96 -2.68 -12.04 -10.94
N TYR A 97 -1.87 -11.25 -11.63
CA TYR A 97 -2.25 -9.92 -12.10
C TYR A 97 -2.42 -9.94 -13.61
N LYS A 98 -3.53 -9.40 -14.10
CA LYS A 98 -3.71 -9.07 -15.51
C LYS A 98 -3.24 -7.63 -15.75
N ASN A 99 -2.82 -7.34 -16.99
CA ASN A 99 -2.45 -5.99 -17.43
C ASN A 99 -1.38 -5.29 -16.57
N ALA A 100 -0.47 -6.04 -15.96
CA ALA A 100 0.50 -5.50 -15.03
C ALA A 100 1.60 -4.69 -15.74
N THR A 101 2.11 -3.68 -15.03
CA THR A 101 3.38 -3.03 -15.35
C THR A 101 4.49 -3.70 -14.54
N VAL A 102 5.57 -4.09 -15.21
CA VAL A 102 6.74 -4.74 -14.60
C VAL A 102 7.96 -3.85 -14.78
N TYR A 103 8.56 -3.44 -13.68
CA TYR A 103 9.74 -2.57 -13.63
C TYR A 103 11.03 -3.39 -13.62
N ARG A 104 12.06 -2.88 -14.29
CA ARG A 104 13.41 -3.44 -14.30
C ARG A 104 14.03 -3.40 -12.92
N GLN A 105 13.92 -2.25 -12.27
CA GLN A 105 14.47 -1.95 -10.96
C GLN A 105 13.34 -1.94 -9.94
N GLU A 106 13.70 -2.16 -8.68
CA GLU A 106 12.79 -1.92 -7.57
C GLU A 106 12.37 -0.46 -7.53
N GLN A 107 11.09 -0.25 -7.29
CA GLN A 107 10.49 1.05 -7.07
C GLN A 107 10.18 1.18 -5.58
N CYS A 108 10.27 2.41 -5.06
CA CYS A 108 9.85 2.75 -3.71
C CYS A 108 8.94 3.96 -3.78
N ILE A 109 7.77 3.88 -3.15
CA ILE A 109 6.98 5.06 -2.77
C ILE A 109 7.17 5.21 -1.27
N GLN A 110 8.02 6.16 -0.88
CA GLN A 110 8.31 6.46 0.51
C GLN A 110 7.14 7.19 1.17
N SER A 111 6.88 6.91 2.43
CA SER A 111 6.01 7.68 3.31
C SER A 111 6.84 8.57 4.22
N PHE A 112 6.36 9.79 4.46
CA PHE A 112 7.02 10.76 5.35
C PHE A 112 6.33 10.90 6.71
N VAL A 113 5.18 10.24 6.86
CA VAL A 113 4.36 10.29 8.07
C VAL A 113 4.43 8.96 8.84
N ASP A 114 4.55 7.85 8.12
CA ASP A 114 4.69 6.51 8.70
C ASP A 114 5.53 5.60 7.80
N LYS A 115 6.72 5.20 8.26
CA LYS A 115 7.64 4.33 7.50
C LYS A 115 7.06 2.95 7.20
N GLU A 116 6.07 2.48 7.96
CA GLU A 116 5.39 1.21 7.67
C GLU A 116 4.55 1.29 6.38
N TRP A 117 4.29 2.49 5.87
CA TRP A 117 3.56 2.73 4.63
C TRP A 117 4.48 2.82 3.40
N ASP A 118 5.79 2.65 3.56
CA ASP A 118 6.72 2.55 2.43
C ASP A 118 6.32 1.38 1.52
N LEU A 119 6.09 1.67 0.23
CA LEU A 119 5.74 0.66 -0.76
C LEU A 119 6.94 0.31 -1.62
N PHE A 120 7.52 -0.86 -1.38
CA PHE A 120 8.54 -1.47 -2.23
C PHE A 120 7.88 -2.40 -3.24
N TYR A 121 8.14 -2.20 -4.53
CA TYR A 121 7.52 -3.03 -5.56
C TYR A 121 8.34 -3.09 -6.84
N ARG A 122 8.07 -4.11 -7.63
CA ARG A 122 8.58 -4.22 -9.01
C ARG A 122 7.45 -4.43 -10.01
N ILE A 123 6.25 -4.63 -9.51
CA ILE A 123 5.07 -4.98 -10.30
C ILE A 123 3.93 -4.13 -9.77
N GLU A 124 3.17 -3.48 -10.65
CA GLU A 124 1.92 -2.83 -10.27
C GLU A 124 0.81 -3.21 -11.23
N ALA A 125 -0.41 -3.28 -10.72
CA ALA A 125 -1.62 -3.44 -11.52
C ALA A 125 -2.80 -2.77 -10.82
N LEU A 126 -3.87 -2.49 -11.57
CA LEU A 126 -5.14 -2.07 -10.96
C LEU A 126 -5.66 -3.21 -10.07
N ALA A 127 -6.15 -2.90 -8.87
CA ALA A 127 -6.61 -3.92 -7.92
C ALA A 127 -7.72 -4.82 -8.51
N LYS A 128 -8.59 -4.26 -9.36
CA LYS A 128 -9.61 -5.01 -10.11
C LYS A 128 -9.06 -6.05 -11.09
N ASP A 129 -7.78 -5.94 -11.46
CA ASP A 129 -7.06 -6.88 -12.33
C ASP A 129 -6.14 -7.83 -11.54
N CYS A 130 -6.21 -7.80 -10.21
CA CYS A 130 -5.45 -8.65 -9.29
C CYS A 130 -6.36 -9.71 -8.67
N TYR A 131 -5.97 -10.97 -8.78
CA TYR A 131 -6.80 -12.11 -8.41
C TYR A 131 -6.02 -13.05 -7.49
N LEU A 132 -6.44 -13.16 -6.23
CA LEU A 132 -5.90 -14.11 -5.27
C LEU A 132 -6.84 -15.31 -5.13
N VAL A 133 -6.31 -16.50 -5.38
CA VAL A 133 -7.04 -17.76 -5.20
C VAL A 133 -7.03 -18.13 -3.71
N PRO A 134 -8.20 -18.42 -3.10
CA PRO A 134 -8.29 -18.94 -1.74
C PRO A 134 -7.43 -20.18 -1.56
N GLU A 135 -6.83 -20.33 -0.37
CA GLU A 135 -5.85 -21.37 -0.07
C GLU A 135 -6.33 -22.77 -0.49
N GLU A 136 -7.58 -23.10 -0.18
CA GLU A 136 -8.21 -24.39 -0.45
C GLU A 136 -8.47 -24.66 -1.94
N GLN A 137 -8.40 -23.63 -2.78
CA GLN A 137 -8.67 -23.70 -4.23
C GLN A 137 -7.39 -23.65 -5.09
N ARG A 138 -6.20 -23.51 -4.47
CA ARG A 138 -4.89 -23.45 -5.16
C ARG A 138 -4.46 -24.81 -5.71
N THR A 139 -5.13 -25.25 -6.75
CA THR A 139 -5.04 -26.61 -7.30
C THR A 139 -4.03 -26.74 -8.44
N PHE A 140 -3.70 -25.66 -9.14
CA PHE A 140 -2.84 -25.73 -10.32
C PHE A 140 -1.35 -25.86 -9.95
N PRO A 141 -0.67 -26.98 -10.29
CA PRO A 141 0.72 -27.21 -9.94
C PRO A 141 1.69 -26.51 -10.89
N ILE A 142 2.77 -25.96 -10.32
CA ILE A 142 3.92 -25.49 -11.09
C ILE A 142 5.13 -26.36 -10.73
N GLN A 143 5.69 -27.03 -11.72
CA GLN A 143 6.82 -27.94 -11.50
C GLN A 143 8.10 -27.16 -11.20
N ARG A 144 9.02 -27.78 -10.45
CA ARG A 144 10.38 -27.27 -10.25
C ARG A 144 11.30 -27.87 -11.30
N ALA A 145 12.15 -27.05 -11.91
CA ALA A 145 13.11 -27.47 -12.93
C ALA A 145 14.11 -28.51 -12.40
N ALA A 146 14.39 -28.50 -11.08
CA ALA A 146 15.21 -29.52 -10.44
C ALA A 146 14.62 -30.94 -10.52
N GLN A 147 13.29 -31.06 -10.63
CA GLN A 147 12.57 -32.34 -10.67
C GLN A 147 12.27 -32.78 -12.10
N THR A 148 12.03 -31.83 -13.01
CA THR A 148 11.47 -32.09 -14.34
C THR A 148 12.39 -31.67 -15.49
N GLY A 149 13.59 -31.19 -15.19
CA GLY A 149 14.57 -30.73 -16.18
C GLY A 149 14.57 -29.21 -16.41
N LYS A 150 15.62 -28.72 -17.06
CA LYS A 150 15.77 -27.28 -17.34
C LYS A 150 14.68 -26.82 -18.32
N GLY A 151 14.00 -25.73 -17.98
CA GLY A 151 13.01 -25.09 -18.85
C GLY A 151 11.60 -25.68 -18.78
N THR A 152 11.35 -26.72 -17.99
CA THR A 152 10.01 -27.32 -17.84
C THR A 152 9.25 -26.81 -16.61
N GLY A 153 9.89 -25.98 -15.78
CA GLY A 153 9.33 -25.38 -14.58
C GLY A 153 10.27 -24.35 -13.97
N MET A 154 9.95 -23.88 -12.77
CA MET A 154 10.72 -22.83 -12.09
C MET A 154 12.05 -23.34 -11.53
N GLY A 155 13.11 -22.55 -11.75
CA GLY A 155 14.44 -22.80 -11.20
C GLY A 155 14.61 -22.29 -9.78
N ARG A 156 15.87 -22.06 -9.37
CA ARG A 156 16.19 -21.48 -8.04
C ARG A 156 15.86 -19.99 -7.92
N SER A 157 15.74 -19.28 -9.05
CA SER A 157 15.36 -17.87 -9.09
C SER A 157 13.90 -17.67 -8.67
N SER A 158 13.63 -16.59 -7.94
CA SER A 158 12.26 -16.14 -7.63
C SER A 158 11.50 -15.71 -8.89
N ILE A 159 12.22 -15.36 -9.96
CA ILE A 159 11.66 -14.97 -11.25
C ILE A 159 11.87 -16.06 -12.29
N TRP A 160 10.82 -16.34 -13.08
CA TRP A 160 10.91 -17.13 -14.30
C TRP A 160 10.08 -16.52 -15.44
N TYR A 161 10.68 -16.37 -16.62
CA TYR A 161 10.06 -15.71 -17.77
C TYR A 161 9.23 -16.65 -18.66
N GLY A 162 9.20 -17.96 -18.36
CA GLY A 162 8.40 -18.93 -19.13
C GLY A 162 8.76 -19.00 -20.63
N ASP A 163 10.00 -18.68 -20.99
CA ASP A 163 10.42 -18.44 -22.37
C ASP A 163 10.86 -19.70 -23.14
N SER A 164 10.88 -20.86 -22.48
CA SER A 164 11.20 -22.14 -23.10
C SER A 164 10.10 -22.61 -24.06
N GLU A 165 10.47 -23.44 -25.03
CA GLU A 165 9.51 -24.02 -25.99
C GLU A 165 8.44 -24.86 -25.30
N PHE A 166 8.82 -25.63 -24.28
CA PHE A 166 7.88 -26.42 -23.49
C PHE A 166 6.89 -25.51 -22.74
N ALA A 167 7.39 -24.45 -22.07
CA ALA A 167 6.54 -23.54 -21.33
C ALA A 167 5.51 -22.89 -22.27
N LYS A 168 5.98 -22.34 -23.40
CA LYS A 168 5.15 -21.67 -24.41
C LYS A 168 4.10 -22.57 -25.04
N THR A 169 4.44 -23.82 -25.37
CA THR A 169 3.55 -24.70 -26.14
C THR A 169 2.71 -25.65 -25.30
N LYS A 170 3.09 -25.92 -24.05
CA LYS A 170 2.43 -26.93 -23.20
C LYS A 170 1.92 -26.38 -21.87
N LEU A 171 2.71 -25.58 -21.16
CA LEU A 171 2.35 -25.13 -19.81
C LEU A 171 1.47 -23.88 -19.85
N ILE A 172 1.92 -22.83 -20.52
CA ILE A 172 1.25 -21.53 -20.59
C ILE A 172 -0.19 -21.65 -21.12
N PRO A 173 -0.49 -22.42 -22.20
CA PRO A 173 -1.87 -22.58 -22.66
C PRO A 173 -2.80 -23.14 -21.58
N LYS A 174 -2.33 -24.10 -20.77
CA LYS A 174 -3.11 -24.67 -19.65
C LYS A 174 -3.30 -23.68 -18.51
N ILE A 175 -2.33 -22.81 -18.27
CA ILE A 175 -2.44 -21.75 -17.26
C ILE A 175 -3.47 -20.71 -17.70
N ILE A 176 -3.43 -20.29 -18.97
CA ILE A 176 -4.43 -19.38 -19.52
C ILE A 176 -5.83 -19.99 -19.39
N GLU A 177 -5.98 -21.26 -19.78
CA GLU A 177 -7.25 -21.99 -19.62
C GLU A 177 -7.71 -22.06 -18.16
N TYR A 178 -6.80 -22.30 -17.21
CA TYR A 178 -7.11 -22.29 -15.78
C TYR A 178 -7.58 -20.91 -15.29
N ILE A 179 -6.89 -19.84 -15.70
CA ILE A 179 -7.21 -18.46 -15.31
C ILE A 179 -8.54 -18.00 -15.91
N ASP A 180 -8.76 -18.25 -17.19
CA ASP A 180 -9.94 -17.78 -17.90
C ASP A 180 -11.20 -18.56 -17.51
N ASN A 181 -11.05 -19.81 -17.06
CA ASN A 181 -12.15 -20.62 -16.55
C ASN A 181 -12.31 -20.53 -15.02
N TYR A 182 -11.49 -19.74 -14.32
CA TYR A 182 -11.62 -19.58 -12.88
C TYR A 182 -12.89 -18.79 -12.55
N ASN A 183 -13.86 -19.46 -11.91
CA ASN A 183 -15.15 -18.90 -11.50
C ASN A 183 -15.37 -19.01 -9.98
N GLY A 184 -14.31 -19.30 -9.23
CA GLY A 184 -14.33 -19.40 -7.77
C GLY A 184 -14.40 -18.03 -7.09
N LYS A 185 -14.53 -18.05 -5.76
CA LYS A 185 -14.43 -16.84 -4.93
C LYS A 185 -12.98 -16.38 -4.89
N LEU A 186 -12.74 -15.08 -4.92
CA LEU A 186 -11.41 -14.51 -4.70
C LEU A 186 -11.19 -14.23 -3.21
N ALA A 187 -9.95 -14.37 -2.76
CA ALA A 187 -9.57 -14.12 -1.36
C ALA A 187 -9.20 -12.66 -1.10
N ASN A 188 -8.71 -11.94 -2.11
CA ASN A 188 -8.42 -10.52 -1.98
C ASN A 188 -9.70 -9.67 -2.08
N VAL A 189 -9.67 -8.52 -1.42
CA VAL A 189 -10.76 -7.55 -1.45
C VAL A 189 -10.37 -6.43 -2.42
N VAL A 190 -11.31 -6.02 -3.26
CA VAL A 190 -11.18 -4.86 -4.15
C VAL A 190 -12.27 -3.86 -3.78
N PHE A 191 -11.89 -2.63 -3.45
CA PHE A 191 -12.81 -1.61 -2.98
C PHE A 191 -13.43 -0.85 -4.15
N THR A 192 -14.59 -1.32 -4.60
CA THR A 192 -15.38 -0.63 -5.63
C THR A 192 -16.26 0.46 -5.02
N ASP A 193 -16.66 1.45 -5.83
CA ASP A 193 -17.62 2.48 -5.41
C ASP A 193 -18.92 1.86 -4.87
N GLU A 194 -19.41 0.80 -5.51
CA GLU A 194 -20.59 0.05 -5.05
C GLU A 194 -20.37 -0.55 -3.65
N MET A 195 -19.20 -1.12 -3.39
CA MET A 195 -18.87 -1.71 -2.09
C MET A 195 -18.75 -0.65 -1.00
N LEU A 196 -18.07 0.46 -1.30
CA LEU A 196 -17.83 1.56 -0.38
C LEU A 196 -19.10 2.36 -0.09
N SER A 197 -20.11 2.34 -0.97
CA SER A 197 -21.39 3.02 -0.77
C SER A 197 -22.46 2.15 -0.09
N LYS A 198 -22.14 0.94 0.36
CA LYS A 198 -23.13 0.04 0.98
C LYS A 198 -23.67 0.62 2.29
N VAL A 199 -24.93 0.28 2.57
CA VAL A 199 -25.68 0.65 3.78
C VAL A 199 -26.27 -0.59 4.46
N ILE A 200 -26.79 -0.41 5.68
CA ILE A 200 -27.50 -1.45 6.43
C ILE A 200 -28.94 -1.55 5.91
N GLU A 201 -29.34 -2.72 5.41
CA GLU A 201 -30.69 -2.96 4.88
C GLU A 201 -31.76 -3.20 5.97
N ASN A 202 -31.35 -3.38 7.23
CA ASN A 202 -32.26 -3.66 8.34
C ASN A 202 -33.05 -2.40 8.77
N LYS A 203 -34.30 -2.32 8.31
CA LYS A 203 -35.24 -1.21 8.55
C LYS A 203 -35.44 -0.80 10.01
N LYS A 204 -35.20 -1.67 10.99
CA LYS A 204 -35.35 -1.32 12.42
C LYS A 204 -34.14 -0.58 12.97
N ILE A 205 -32.94 -0.90 12.49
CA ILE A 205 -31.69 -0.28 12.91
C ILE A 205 -31.45 1.00 12.10
N SER A 206 -31.86 1.02 10.82
CA SER A 206 -31.57 2.09 9.86
C SER A 206 -32.23 3.46 10.13
N ASN A 207 -32.99 3.63 11.22
CA ASN A 207 -33.75 4.87 11.48
C ASN A 207 -33.30 5.61 12.75
N ASP A 208 -32.28 5.11 13.46
CA ASP A 208 -31.77 5.69 14.70
C ASP A 208 -30.32 6.12 14.47
N PHE A 209 -30.10 7.43 14.35
CA PHE A 209 -28.79 8.02 14.00
C PHE A 209 -27.71 7.66 15.04
N GLU A 210 -27.97 7.96 16.32
CA GLU A 210 -27.01 7.73 17.42
C GLU A 210 -26.62 6.26 17.50
N LYS A 211 -27.62 5.37 17.41
CA LYS A 211 -27.36 3.93 17.44
C LYS A 211 -26.51 3.45 16.27
N LEU A 212 -26.71 4.01 15.07
CA LEU A 212 -25.90 3.66 13.90
C LEU A 212 -24.46 4.17 14.05
N LEU A 213 -24.29 5.38 14.58
CA LEU A 213 -22.98 5.96 14.85
C LEU A 213 -22.20 5.13 15.88
N ASP A 214 -22.84 4.78 17.01
CA ASP A 214 -22.26 3.95 18.07
C ASP A 214 -21.82 2.56 17.56
N GLU A 215 -22.66 1.87 16.78
CA GLU A 215 -22.29 0.57 16.21
C GLU A 215 -21.18 0.71 15.16
N GLY A 216 -21.16 1.81 14.41
CA GLY A 216 -20.07 2.13 13.49
C GLY A 216 -18.74 2.30 14.22
N ILE A 217 -18.70 3.12 15.27
CA ILE A 217 -17.51 3.36 16.11
C ILE A 217 -17.03 2.05 16.75
N LYS A 218 -17.96 1.25 17.27
CA LYS A 218 -17.64 -0.05 17.84
C LYS A 218 -16.94 -0.96 16.82
N HIS A 219 -17.48 -1.09 15.61
CA HIS A 219 -16.87 -1.91 14.57
C HIS A 219 -15.56 -1.35 14.05
N PHE A 220 -15.39 -0.02 14.04
CA PHE A 220 -14.12 0.62 13.72
C PHE A 220 -13.04 0.22 14.73
N ASN A 221 -13.35 0.27 16.03
CA ASN A 221 -12.44 -0.14 17.11
C ASN A 221 -12.14 -1.65 17.12
N GLU A 222 -13.01 -2.46 16.52
CA GLU A 222 -12.80 -3.90 16.29
C GLU A 222 -12.05 -4.18 14.97
N GLU A 223 -11.61 -3.14 14.26
CA GLU A 223 -10.94 -3.19 12.95
C GLU A 223 -11.81 -3.81 11.81
N ASP A 224 -13.13 -3.92 12.01
CA ASP A 224 -14.09 -4.27 10.93
C ASP A 224 -14.55 -3.01 10.19
N TYR A 225 -13.58 -2.35 9.56
CA TYR A 225 -13.77 -1.09 8.84
C TYR A 225 -14.85 -1.18 7.74
N LYS A 226 -15.01 -2.35 7.11
CA LYS A 226 -16.05 -2.55 6.08
C LYS A 226 -17.46 -2.49 6.66
N LEU A 227 -17.64 -3.03 7.86
CA LEU A 227 -18.93 -2.98 8.54
C LEU A 227 -19.16 -1.62 9.18
N ALA A 228 -18.13 -1.03 9.79
CA ALA A 228 -18.15 0.34 10.30
C ALA A 228 -18.61 1.33 9.22
N LEU A 229 -18.01 1.27 8.02
CA LEU A 229 -18.37 2.14 6.89
C LEU A 229 -19.85 2.01 6.49
N LYS A 230 -20.42 0.80 6.55
CA LYS A 230 -21.86 0.61 6.26
C LYS A 230 -22.74 1.29 7.29
N PHE A 231 -22.37 1.19 8.57
CA PHE A 231 -23.09 1.87 9.65
C PHE A 231 -23.03 3.39 9.46
N PHE A 232 -21.85 3.96 9.25
CA PHE A 232 -21.68 5.39 9.02
C PHE A 232 -22.38 5.89 7.76
N ASN A 233 -22.29 5.14 6.64
CA ASN A 233 -23.03 5.46 5.43
C ASN A 233 -24.55 5.49 5.67
N THR A 234 -25.06 4.60 6.52
CA THR A 234 -26.49 4.56 6.88
C THR A 234 -26.86 5.74 7.77
N ALA A 235 -26.03 6.06 8.77
CA ALA A 235 -26.23 7.22 9.65
C ALA A 235 -26.29 8.52 8.83
N ARG A 236 -25.35 8.70 7.87
CA ARG A 236 -25.31 9.84 6.95
C ARG A 236 -26.59 10.04 6.13
N LEU A 237 -27.34 8.97 5.85
CA LEU A 237 -28.62 9.08 5.12
C LEU A 237 -29.75 9.66 5.99
N ILE A 238 -29.64 9.55 7.32
CA ILE A 238 -30.59 10.18 8.25
C ILE A 238 -30.18 11.64 8.45
N GLU A 239 -28.93 11.85 8.84
CA GLU A 239 -28.36 13.17 9.09
C GLU A 239 -26.87 13.16 8.72
N GLU A 240 -26.44 14.13 7.93
CA GLU A 240 -25.06 14.27 7.50
C GLU A 240 -24.36 15.34 8.35
N THR A 241 -23.91 14.94 9.53
CA THR A 241 -23.13 15.79 10.45
C THR A 241 -21.62 15.74 10.13
N PRO A 242 -20.83 16.72 10.58
CA PRO A 242 -19.37 16.65 10.50
C PRO A 242 -18.80 15.39 11.15
N ASP A 243 -19.32 14.98 12.32
CA ASP A 243 -18.86 13.78 13.04
C ASP A 243 -18.98 12.50 12.18
N VAL A 244 -20.15 12.25 11.58
CA VAL A 244 -20.32 11.06 10.73
C VAL A 244 -19.49 11.16 9.45
N LEU A 245 -19.29 12.37 8.91
CA LEU A 245 -18.40 12.58 7.77
C LEU A 245 -16.94 12.28 8.13
N PHE A 246 -16.48 12.73 9.30
CA PHE A 246 -15.16 12.42 9.82
C PHE A 246 -14.99 10.91 9.97
N CYS A 247 -15.93 10.22 10.63
CA CYS A 247 -15.89 8.76 10.77
C CYS A 247 -15.84 8.03 9.41
N ILE A 248 -16.58 8.50 8.41
CA ILE A 248 -16.53 7.93 7.05
C ILE A 248 -15.15 8.14 6.42
N ALA A 249 -14.62 9.36 6.49
CA ALA A 249 -13.33 9.70 5.91
C ALA A 249 -12.19 8.90 6.56
N ASP A 250 -12.20 8.80 7.89
CA ASP A 250 -11.22 8.03 8.65
C ASP A 250 -11.33 6.52 8.39
N THR A 251 -12.55 6.00 8.25
CA THR A 251 -12.74 4.60 7.84
C THR A 251 -12.22 4.34 6.42
N LEU A 252 -12.39 5.28 5.49
CA LEU A 252 -11.84 5.17 4.14
C LEU A 252 -10.31 5.26 4.15
N LEU A 253 -9.73 6.09 5.02
CA LEU A 253 -8.29 6.17 5.26
C LEU A 253 -7.75 4.81 5.74
N ALA A 254 -8.36 4.21 6.76
CA ALA A 254 -7.99 2.88 7.28
C ALA A 254 -8.11 1.75 6.23
N LEU A 255 -8.99 1.93 5.24
CA LEU A 255 -9.14 1.03 4.09
C LEU A 255 -8.17 1.33 2.92
N ASN A 256 -7.20 2.24 3.09
CA ASN A 256 -6.31 2.76 2.05
C ASN A 256 -7.04 3.35 0.84
N CYS A 257 -8.26 3.86 1.02
CA CYS A 257 -9.09 4.49 -0.01
C CYS A 257 -8.91 6.02 0.02
N PHE A 258 -7.66 6.50 -0.04
CA PHE A 258 -7.30 7.91 0.19
C PHE A 258 -8.02 8.87 -0.75
N ASP A 259 -8.10 8.57 -2.06
CA ASP A 259 -8.79 9.43 -3.03
C ASP A 259 -10.29 9.61 -2.72
N LYS A 260 -10.88 8.66 -2.01
CA LYS A 260 -12.28 8.71 -1.55
C LYS A 260 -12.41 9.41 -0.21
N SER A 261 -11.39 9.33 0.64
CA SER A 261 -11.34 9.96 1.96
C SER A 261 -11.14 11.47 1.88
N ILE A 262 -10.16 11.93 1.08
CA ILE A 262 -9.80 13.35 0.91
C ILE A 262 -11.00 14.29 0.71
N PRO A 263 -11.92 14.06 -0.25
CA PRO A 263 -13.04 14.98 -0.47
C PRO A 263 -14.01 15.04 0.72
N ILE A 264 -14.05 14.01 1.57
CA ILE A 264 -14.93 13.96 2.74
C ILE A 264 -14.28 14.74 3.91
N PHE A 265 -12.98 14.55 4.19
CA PHE A 265 -12.28 15.41 5.14
C PHE A 265 -12.32 16.88 4.73
N GLN A 266 -12.15 17.18 3.43
CA GLN A 266 -12.27 18.55 2.93
C GLN A 266 -13.66 19.14 3.18
N LYS A 267 -14.71 18.30 3.11
CA LYS A 267 -16.08 18.70 3.43
C LYS A 267 -16.24 19.01 4.92
N VAL A 268 -15.61 18.24 5.81
CA VAL A 268 -15.58 18.53 7.26
C VAL A 268 -14.94 19.90 7.52
N ILE A 269 -13.76 20.18 6.94
CA ILE A 269 -13.10 21.50 7.07
C ILE A 269 -14.00 22.64 6.57
N ASN A 270 -14.74 22.44 5.48
CA ASN A 270 -15.62 23.49 4.96
C ASN A 270 -16.80 23.80 5.90
N ILE A 271 -17.19 22.87 6.77
CA ILE A 271 -18.31 23.04 7.71
C ILE A 271 -17.80 23.62 9.04
N GLU A 272 -16.72 23.07 9.58
CA GLU A 272 -16.27 23.37 10.95
C GLU A 272 -15.05 24.28 11.01
N GLY A 273 -14.36 24.47 9.89
CA GLY A 273 -13.04 25.08 9.83
C GLY A 273 -11.92 24.08 10.12
N ASP A 274 -10.71 24.61 10.26
CA ASP A 274 -9.50 23.83 10.52
C ASP A 274 -9.53 23.29 11.95
N ASN A 275 -9.38 21.97 12.08
CA ASN A 275 -9.13 21.28 13.34
C ASN A 275 -8.00 20.26 13.13
N THR A 276 -7.31 19.94 14.23
CA THR A 276 -6.12 19.08 14.22
C THR A 276 -6.43 17.72 13.58
N ASP A 277 -7.41 16.97 14.10
CA ASP A 277 -7.74 15.61 13.64
C ASP A 277 -8.03 15.53 12.14
N THR A 278 -8.81 16.48 11.62
CA THR A 278 -9.20 16.50 10.20
C THR A 278 -8.01 16.86 9.31
N ILE A 279 -7.15 17.77 9.75
CA ILE A 279 -5.91 18.10 9.03
C ILE A 279 -4.96 16.91 9.05
N GLN A 280 -4.81 16.23 10.19
CA GLN A 280 -3.99 15.02 10.30
C GLN A 280 -4.49 13.93 9.34
N GLY A 281 -5.80 13.68 9.27
CA GLY A 281 -6.40 12.76 8.31
C GLY A 281 -6.07 13.11 6.84
N LEU A 282 -6.05 14.40 6.49
CA LEU A 282 -5.65 14.87 5.16
C LEU A 282 -4.15 14.71 4.90
N ILE A 283 -3.29 14.98 5.88
CA ILE A 283 -1.84 14.75 5.80
C ILE A 283 -1.57 13.28 5.47
N LEU A 284 -2.19 12.36 6.23
CA LEU A 284 -2.07 10.91 6.02
C LEU A 284 -2.56 10.52 4.62
N CYS A 285 -3.72 11.03 4.18
CA CYS A 285 -4.24 10.74 2.84
C CYS A 285 -3.31 11.23 1.72
N TYR A 286 -2.84 12.48 1.79
CA TYR A 286 -2.00 13.06 0.75
C TYR A 286 -0.63 12.40 0.69
N ASP A 287 -0.06 12.04 1.85
CA ASP A 287 1.19 11.29 1.89
C ASP A 287 1.02 9.87 1.34
N GLY A 288 -0.09 9.20 1.67
CA GLY A 288 -0.43 7.87 1.14
C GLY A 288 -0.60 7.82 -0.38
N ILE A 289 -0.99 8.92 -1.03
CA ILE A 289 -1.00 9.03 -2.50
C ILE A 289 0.25 9.70 -3.08
N ALA A 290 1.29 9.86 -2.26
CA ALA A 290 2.57 10.49 -2.61
C ALA A 290 2.45 11.95 -3.12
N ASN A 291 1.41 12.67 -2.73
CA ASN A 291 1.21 14.07 -3.09
C ASN A 291 1.96 15.01 -2.14
N ARG A 292 3.28 15.14 -2.38
CA ARG A 292 4.20 15.88 -1.52
C ARG A 292 3.87 17.35 -1.33
N GLU A 293 3.38 18.01 -2.38
CA GLU A 293 2.98 19.42 -2.32
C GLU A 293 1.82 19.60 -1.32
N LYS A 294 0.80 18.75 -1.40
CA LYS A 294 -0.33 18.79 -0.47
C LYS A 294 0.05 18.31 0.93
N THR A 295 0.91 17.30 1.07
CA THR A 295 1.44 16.90 2.38
C THR A 295 2.12 18.10 3.07
N ILE A 296 3.02 18.81 2.37
CA ILE A 296 3.67 20.02 2.92
C ILE A 296 2.65 21.11 3.27
N GLU A 297 1.67 21.37 2.38
CA GLU A 297 0.63 22.38 2.61
C GLU A 297 -0.12 22.11 3.92
N TYR A 298 -0.59 20.87 4.13
CA TYR A 298 -1.36 20.50 5.32
C TYR A 298 -0.49 20.38 6.58
N CYS A 299 0.74 19.88 6.48
CA CYS A 299 1.71 19.93 7.58
C CYS A 299 2.00 21.39 8.00
N SER A 300 2.04 22.33 7.05
CA SER A 300 2.24 23.75 7.39
C SER A 300 1.01 24.34 8.08
N ARG A 301 -0.19 23.93 7.65
CA ARG A 301 -1.46 24.37 8.26
C ARG A 301 -1.61 23.92 9.71
N ILE A 302 -1.26 22.67 10.03
CA ILE A 302 -1.30 22.19 11.43
C ILE A 302 -0.28 22.94 12.31
N VAL A 303 0.93 23.20 11.79
CA VAL A 303 1.93 24.02 12.51
C VAL A 303 1.40 25.42 12.79
N SER A 304 0.73 26.05 11.81
CA SER A 304 0.10 27.38 12.01
C SER A 304 -1.08 27.34 12.96
N LEU A 305 -1.91 26.28 12.92
CA LEU A 305 -3.05 26.12 13.84
C LEU A 305 -2.59 26.05 15.31
N LEU A 306 -1.42 25.45 15.55
CA LEU A 306 -0.82 25.26 16.87
C LEU A 306 0.15 26.39 17.27
N GLU A 307 0.27 27.46 16.49
CA GLU A 307 1.30 28.49 16.70
C GLU A 307 1.23 29.12 18.10
N SER A 308 0.01 29.41 18.58
CA SER A 308 -0.22 30.02 19.90
C SER A 308 -0.35 29.02 21.06
N ASP A 309 -0.24 27.73 20.79
CA ASP A 309 -0.36 26.68 21.81
C ASP A 309 1.03 26.24 22.29
N ASP A 310 1.34 26.57 23.55
CA ASP A 310 2.61 26.26 24.21
C ASP A 310 2.53 24.98 25.07
N SER A 311 1.47 24.17 24.92
CA SER A 311 1.42 22.85 25.54
C SER A 311 2.52 21.93 24.98
N GLU A 312 2.95 20.97 25.80
CA GLU A 312 3.97 19.99 25.42
C GLU A 312 3.53 19.20 24.17
N GLU A 313 2.27 18.76 24.14
CA GLU A 313 1.65 18.07 23.00
C GLU A 313 1.67 18.92 21.71
N ALA A 314 1.26 20.20 21.77
CA ALA A 314 1.31 21.07 20.59
C ALA A 314 2.75 21.34 20.10
N MET A 315 3.73 21.41 21.02
CA MET A 315 5.13 21.57 20.65
C MET A 315 5.69 20.31 19.97
N GLU A 316 5.35 19.12 20.46
CA GLU A 316 5.71 17.84 19.83
C GLU A 316 5.14 17.75 18.41
N ASP A 317 3.86 18.06 18.22
CA ASP A 317 3.22 18.07 16.91
C ASP A 317 3.88 19.08 15.95
N LYS A 318 4.08 20.33 16.40
CA LYS A 318 4.77 21.36 15.60
C LYS A 318 6.16 20.90 15.16
N PHE A 319 6.89 20.27 16.07
CA PHE A 319 8.23 19.76 15.80
C PHE A 319 8.19 18.61 14.80
N TYR A 320 7.31 17.62 15.01
CA TYR A 320 7.12 16.47 14.13
C TYR A 320 6.77 16.90 12.70
N TYR A 321 5.71 17.70 12.51
CA TYR A 321 5.30 18.12 11.16
C TYR A 321 6.33 19.02 10.48
N SER A 322 7.09 19.80 11.23
CA SER A 322 8.21 20.56 10.67
C SER A 322 9.33 19.66 10.18
N CYS A 323 9.67 18.60 10.93
CA CYS A 323 10.64 17.59 10.47
C CYS A 323 10.14 16.88 9.20
N THR A 324 8.86 16.50 9.16
CA THR A 324 8.23 15.92 7.95
C THR A 324 8.36 16.85 6.74
N ILE A 325 8.05 18.14 6.89
CA ILE A 325 8.20 19.13 5.79
C ILE A 325 9.66 19.21 5.33
N PHE A 326 10.61 19.25 6.27
CA PHE A 326 12.04 19.26 5.94
C PHE A 326 12.45 18.04 5.13
N ASP A 327 12.09 16.84 5.59
CA ASP A 327 12.45 15.59 4.92
C ASP A 327 11.89 15.54 3.50
N ILE A 328 10.67 16.01 3.30
CA ILE A 328 10.06 16.11 1.96
C ILE A 328 10.85 17.11 1.09
N TYR A 329 11.23 18.28 1.60
CA TYR A 329 12.03 19.22 0.81
C TYR A 329 13.40 18.67 0.44
N VAL A 330 14.07 17.96 1.35
CA VAL A 330 15.33 17.26 1.05
C VAL A 330 15.12 16.24 -0.07
N PHE A 331 14.08 15.40 0.05
CA PHE A 331 13.73 14.41 -0.97
C PHE A 331 13.45 15.03 -2.35
N LEU A 332 12.79 16.20 -2.39
CA LEU A 332 12.50 16.92 -3.63
C LEU A 332 13.71 17.70 -4.17
N GLY A 333 14.82 17.76 -3.42
CA GLY A 333 16.01 18.53 -3.78
C GLY A 333 15.87 20.04 -3.58
N ASP A 334 14.92 20.49 -2.77
CA ASP A 334 14.64 21.90 -2.48
C ASP A 334 15.43 22.39 -1.25
N GLU A 335 16.73 22.58 -1.44
CA GLU A 335 17.65 23.03 -0.39
C GLU A 335 17.18 24.33 0.29
N LYS A 336 16.66 25.28 -0.49
CA LYS A 336 16.28 26.60 0.01
C LYS A 336 15.18 26.49 1.06
N ASN A 337 14.11 25.76 0.75
CA ASN A 337 13.00 25.60 1.68
C ASN A 337 13.36 24.67 2.83
N ALA A 338 14.16 23.61 2.60
CA ALA A 338 14.66 22.77 3.67
C ALA A 338 15.46 23.58 4.72
N ARG A 339 16.34 24.50 4.30
CA ARG A 339 17.05 25.41 5.22
C ARG A 339 16.11 26.38 5.93
N ALA A 340 15.04 26.83 5.27
CA ALA A 340 14.06 27.71 5.90
C ALA A 340 13.38 27.01 7.08
N ILE A 341 13.02 25.74 6.94
CA ILE A 341 12.42 24.94 8.02
C ILE A 341 13.37 24.78 9.22
N ILE A 342 14.67 24.56 9.00
CA ILE A 342 15.66 24.51 10.09
C ILE A 342 15.63 25.80 10.92
N ASN A 343 15.51 26.97 10.28
CA ASN A 343 15.47 28.26 10.96
C ASN A 343 14.15 28.47 11.73
N GLU A 344 13.04 27.95 11.21
CA GLU A 344 11.74 28.01 11.88
C GLU A 344 11.73 27.15 13.15
N ILE A 345 12.17 25.89 13.04
CA ILE A 345 12.24 24.94 14.15
C ILE A 345 13.07 25.50 15.32
N GLN A 346 14.21 26.14 15.02
CA GLN A 346 15.08 26.72 16.06
C GLN A 346 14.39 27.73 16.99
N LYS A 347 13.25 28.31 16.60
CA LYS A 347 12.53 29.29 17.41
C LYS A 347 11.84 28.68 18.64
N TYR A 348 11.53 27.38 18.61
CA TYR A 348 10.79 26.70 19.68
C TYR A 348 11.46 25.41 20.18
N VAL A 349 12.69 25.12 19.74
CA VAL A 349 13.50 24.02 20.28
C VAL A 349 14.15 24.43 21.60
N ASN A 350 13.73 23.79 22.69
CA ASN A 350 14.16 24.14 24.05
C ASN A 350 14.90 23.00 24.78
N ASP A 351 14.65 21.75 24.41
CA ASP A 351 15.30 20.57 24.98
C ASP A 351 16.54 20.14 24.18
N ASP A 352 17.33 19.21 24.72
CA ASP A 352 18.58 18.77 24.12
C ASP A 352 18.37 17.74 22.99
N GLU A 353 17.26 17.00 22.98
CA GLU A 353 16.96 16.01 21.94
C GLU A 353 16.62 16.71 20.62
N ALA A 354 15.75 17.72 20.68
CA ALA A 354 15.37 18.50 19.51
C ALA A 354 16.56 19.30 18.93
N LYS A 355 17.53 19.72 19.76
CA LYS A 355 18.79 20.32 19.26
C LYS A 355 19.64 19.33 18.47
N ILE A 356 19.70 18.06 18.90
CA ILE A 356 20.43 17.00 18.19
C ILE A 356 19.79 16.78 16.81
N VAL A 357 18.45 16.74 16.74
CA VAL A 357 17.73 16.59 15.46
C VAL A 357 18.05 17.76 14.53
N VAL A 358 17.99 19.01 15.01
CA VAL A 358 18.33 20.19 14.20
C VAL A 358 19.77 20.13 13.67
N GLU A 359 20.72 19.64 14.46
CA GLU A 359 22.10 19.48 13.99
C GLU A 359 22.22 18.37 12.94
N ASN A 360 21.50 17.26 13.11
CA ASN A 360 21.40 16.22 12.09
C ASN A 360 20.81 16.74 10.78
N MET A 361 19.77 17.58 10.83
CA MET A 361 19.20 18.22 9.64
C MET A 361 20.23 19.07 8.89
N LYS A 362 21.07 19.83 9.61
CA LYS A 362 22.17 20.61 8.98
C LYS A 362 23.20 19.70 8.31
N ASN A 363 23.52 18.57 8.91
CA ASN A 363 24.43 17.58 8.32
C ASN A 363 23.83 16.96 7.06
N ILE A 364 22.54 16.61 7.08
CA ILE A 364 21.80 16.11 5.90
C ILE A 364 21.88 17.13 4.75
N ILE A 365 21.68 18.41 5.03
CA ILE A 365 21.81 19.46 4.00
C ILE A 365 23.21 19.48 3.39
N LYS A 366 24.25 19.42 4.22
CA LYS A 366 25.64 19.37 3.76
C LYS A 366 25.91 18.17 2.85
N GLU A 367 25.45 17.00 3.26
CA GLU A 367 25.68 15.75 2.54
C GLU A 367 24.94 15.68 1.20
N ASN A 368 23.74 16.26 1.12
CA ASN A 368 22.89 16.16 -0.07
C ASN A 368 23.08 17.32 -1.07
N PHE A 369 23.56 18.49 -0.63
CA PHE A 369 23.58 19.70 -1.47
C PHE A 369 24.93 20.43 -1.57
N GLU A 370 25.90 20.18 -0.68
CA GLU A 370 27.18 20.91 -0.65
C GLU A 370 28.39 20.07 -1.12
N LEU A 371 28.18 18.79 -1.45
CA LEU A 371 29.19 17.85 -1.98
C LEU A 371 29.03 17.66 -3.49
#